data_AF-A0A533S3B8-F1
#
_entry.id   AF-A0A533S3B8-F1
#
_cell.length_a   1.000
_cell.length_b   1.000
_cell.length_c   1.000
_cell.angle_alpha   90.00
_cell.angle_beta   90.00
_cell.angle_gamma   90.00
#
_symmetry.space_group_name_H-M   'P 1'
#
loop_
_entity.id
_entity.type
_entity.pdbx_description
1 polymer ?
#
loop_
_entity_poly.entity_id
_entity_poly.type
_entity_poly.pdbx_seq_one_letter_code
_entity_poly.pdbx_strand_id
1 'polypeptide(L)' 'MADAREVLETMKQVAKIRIEMLREGTTFHSKSKQAYYLKEYEDKLREIEELIRRMNIRLVYSKGAQEKEKPPES' A
#
# COMPACT_ATOMS: atom_id res chain seq x y z
N MET A 1 -15.64 10.95 -4.18
CA MET A 1 -15.33 9.74 -3.38
C MET A 1 -14.00 9.23 -3.87
N ALA A 2 -12.95 9.25 -3.05
CA ALA A 2 -11.66 8.68 -3.43
C ALA A 2 -11.79 7.15 -3.52
N ASP A 3 -11.22 6.55 -4.57
CA ASP A 3 -11.16 5.09 -4.73
C ASP A 3 -10.27 4.52 -3.61
N ALA A 4 -10.69 3.42 -2.99
CA ALA A 4 -9.93 2.75 -1.93
C ALA A 4 -8.49 2.42 -2.36
N ARG A 5 -8.26 2.15 -3.65
CA ARG A 5 -6.91 1.95 -4.20
C ARG A 5 -6.07 3.22 -4.14
N GLU A 6 -6.65 4.34 -4.54
CA GLU A 6 -5.98 5.64 -4.57
C GLU A 6 -5.55 6.05 -3.16
N VAL A 7 -6.43 5.85 -2.17
CA VAL A 7 -6.12 6.08 -0.75
C VAL A 7 -4.93 5.23 -0.28
N LEU A 8 -4.90 3.93 -0.62
CA LEU A 8 -3.78 3.06 -0.24
C LEU A 8 -2.46 3.48 -0.89
N GLU A 9 -2.46 3.91 -2.16
CA GLU A 9 -1.26 4.43 -2.82
C GLU A 9 -0.79 5.75 -2.21
N THR A 10 -1.70 6.66 -1.83
CA THR A 10 -1.35 7.87 -1.08
C THR A 10 -0.73 7.51 0.28
N MET A 11 -1.32 6.58 1.03
CA MET A 11 -0.80 6.14 2.33
C MET A 11 0.60 5.53 2.19
N LYS A 12 0.83 4.73 1.14
CA LYS A 12 2.14 4.17 0.81
C LYS A 12 3.18 5.26 0.57
N GLN A 13 2.84 6.30 -0.20
CA GLN A 13 3.75 7.42 -0.46
C GLN A 13 4.11 8.17 0.83
N VAL A 14 3.11 8.46 1.67
CA VAL A 14 3.34 9.13 2.97
C VAL A 14 4.25 8.30 3.87
N ALA A 15 4.02 6.98 3.97
CA ALA A 15 4.85 6.09 4.76
C ALA A 15 6.32 6.10 4.28
N LYS A 16 6.54 6.05 2.96
CA LYS A 16 7.88 6.12 2.35
C LYS A 16 8.61 7.42 2.68
N ILE A 17 7.94 8.56 2.51
CA ILE A 17 8.51 9.88 2.86
C ILE A 17 8.91 9.92 4.33
N ARG A 18 8.04 9.40 5.22
CA ARG A 18 8.32 9.43 6.65
C ARG A 18 9.49 8.53 7.06
N ILE A 19 9.64 7.37 6.42
CA ILE A 19 10.79 6.47 6.58
C ILE A 19 12.08 7.16 6.13
N GLU A 20 12.05 7.83 4.97
CA GLU A 20 13.20 8.57 4.44
C GLU A 20 13.64 9.68 5.39
N MET A 21 12.71 10.53 5.83
CA MET A 21 12.98 11.56 6.85
C MET A 21 13.59 10.97 8.13
N LEU A 22 13.08 9.82 8.59
CA LEU A 22 13.59 9.12 9.76
C LEU A 22 14.97 8.52 9.52
N ARG A 23 15.35 8.14 8.30
CA ARG A 23 16.69 7.62 7.99
C ARG A 23 17.72 8.74 7.88
N GLU A 24 17.33 9.85 7.29
CA GLU A 24 18.17 11.05 7.12
C GLU A 24 18.42 11.80 8.43
N GLY A 25 17.65 11.50 9.49
CA GLY A 25 17.77 12.20 10.77
C GLY A 25 17.10 13.58 10.77
N THR A 26 16.29 13.89 9.76
CA THR A 26 15.53 15.14 9.62
C THR A 26 14.32 15.23 10.57
N THR A 27 14.34 14.46 11.67
CA THR A 27 13.24 14.39 12.65
C THR A 27 13.71 14.83 14.03
N PHE A 28 12.84 15.50 14.78
CA PHE A 28 13.12 15.97 16.15
C PHE A 28 13.13 14.86 17.22
N HIS A 29 13.21 13.59 16.82
CA HIS A 29 13.17 12.45 17.75
C HIS A 29 14.57 12.09 18.27
N SER A 30 14.67 11.60 19.50
CA SER A 30 15.90 10.98 20.00
C SER A 30 16.21 9.72 19.18
N LYS A 31 17.50 9.35 19.04
CA LYS A 31 17.94 8.18 18.25
C LYS A 31 17.18 6.88 18.59
N SER A 32 16.86 6.66 19.86
CA SER A 32 16.07 5.51 20.32
C SER A 32 14.63 5.52 19.80
N LYS A 33 13.97 6.69 19.82
CA LYS A 33 12.61 6.87 19.30
C LYS A 33 12.59 6.82 17.77
N GLN A 34 13.64 7.32 17.13
CA GLN A 34 13.81 7.27 15.67
C GLN A 34 13.84 5.82 15.17
N ALA A 35 14.62 4.94 15.80
CA ALA A 35 14.66 3.52 15.45
C ALA A 35 13.31 2.81 15.66
N TYR A 36 12.64 3.12 16.78
CA TYR A 36 11.30 2.60 17.05
C TYR A 36 10.30 3.01 15.95
N TYR A 37 10.20 4.31 15.65
CA TYR A 37 9.28 4.80 14.64
C TYR A 37 9.63 4.30 13.24
N LEU A 38 10.92 4.17 12.93
CA LEU A 38 11.37 3.65 11.64
C LEU A 38 10.79 2.24 11.42
N LYS A 39 10.92 1.36 12.41
CA LYS A 39 10.35 0.02 12.36
C LYS A 39 8.83 0.04 12.20
N GLU A 40 8.13 0.84 12.99
CA GLU A 40 6.66 0.97 12.91
C GLU A 40 6.18 1.44 11.53
N TYR A 41 6.88 2.39 10.90
CA TYR A 41 6.53 2.84 9.56
C TYR A 41 6.87 1.80 8.49
N GLU A 42 7.96 1.04 8.64
CA GLU A 42 8.31 -0.07 7.75
C GLU A 42 7.29 -1.21 7.81
N ASP A 43 6.81 -1.56 9.00
CA ASP A 43 5.78 -2.58 9.19
C ASP A 43 4.45 -2.14 8.58
N LYS A 44 4.02 -0.89 8.81
CA LYS A 44 2.82 -0.33 8.17
C LYS A 44 2.93 -0.26 6.64
N LEU A 45 4.10 0.09 6.11
CA LEU A 45 4.33 0.10 4.67
C LEU A 45 4.12 -1.31 4.08
N ARG A 46 4.62 -2.35 4.76
CA ARG A 46 4.41 -3.75 4.34
C ARG A 46 2.94 -4.13 4.33
N GLU A 47 2.18 -3.77 5.38
CA GLU A 47 0.73 -4.03 5.44
C GLU A 47 -0.02 -3.35 4.28
N ILE A 48 0.29 -2.08 4.00
CA ILE A 48 -0.30 -1.34 2.87
C ILE A 48 0.00 -2.05 1.54
N GLU A 49 1.26 -2.48 1.33
CA GLU A 49 1.65 -3.19 0.11
C GLU A 49 0.93 -4.53 -0.04
N GLU A 50 0.71 -5.26 1.06
CA GLU A 50 -0.10 -6.48 1.06
C GLU A 50 -1.56 -6.22 0.71
N LEU A 51 -2.17 -5.16 1.27
CA LEU A 51 -3.54 -4.78 0.97
C LEU A 51 -3.72 -4.43 -0.51
N ILE A 52 -2.81 -3.64 -1.07
CA ILE A 52 -2.79 -3.31 -2.51
C ILE A 52 -2.66 -4.59 -3.35
N ARG A 53 -1.76 -5.50 -2.98
CA ARG A 53 -1.58 -6.79 -3.68
C ARG A 53 -2.87 -7.61 -3.66
N ARG A 54 -3.52 -7.73 -2.50
CA ARG A 54 -4.77 -8.49 -2.35
C ARG A 54 -5.91 -7.86 -3.16
N MET A 55 -6.01 -6.53 -3.21
CA MET A 55 -6.98 -5.84 -4.06
C MET A 55 -6.75 -6.12 -5.54
N ASN A 56 -5.49 -6.07 -6.00
CA ASN A 56 -5.15 -6.37 -7.39
C ASN A 56 -5.51 -7.80 -7.78
N ILE A 57 -5.24 -8.78 -6.89
CA ILE A 57 -5.61 -10.18 -7.12
C ILE A 57 -7.13 -10.31 -7.28
N ARG A 58 -7.93 -9.75 -6.36
CA ARG A 58 -9.40 -9.83 -6.45
C ARG A 58 -9.92 -9.23 -7.76
N LEU A 59 -9.37 -8.11 -8.19
CA LEU A 59 -9.79 -7.45 -9.43
C LEU A 59 -9.50 -8.31 -10.68
N VAL A 60 -8.37 -9.01 -10.71
CA VAL A 60 -8.02 -9.96 -11.79
C VAL A 60 -8.96 -11.16 -11.79
N TYR A 61 -9.25 -11.75 -10.62
CA TYR A 61 -10.20 -12.87 -10.51
C TYR A 61 -11.62 -12.47 -10.95
N SER A 62 -12.10 -11.28 -10.57
CA SER A 62 -13.42 -10.80 -11.01
C SER A 62 -13.50 -10.58 -12.52
N LYS A 63 -12.44 -10.05 -13.15
CA LYS A 63 -12.40 -9.88 -14.62
C LYS A 63 -12.36 -11.21 -15.36
N GLY A 64 -11.56 -12.17 -14.89
CA GLY A 64 -11.47 -13.50 -15.50
C GLY A 64 -12.76 -14.34 -15.35
N ALA A 65 -13.58 -14.07 -14.33
CA ALA A 65 -14.90 -14.68 -14.19
C ALA A 65 -15.92 -14.07 -15.18
N GLN A 66 -15.89 -12.75 -15.39
CA GLN A 66 -16.80 -12.07 -16.34
C GLN A 66 -16.55 -12.43 -17.81
N GLU A 67 -15.31 -12.75 -18.20
CA GLU A 67 -15.00 -13.14 -19.59
C GLU A 67 -15.53 -14.54 -19.98
N LYS A 68 -15.86 -15.41 -19.02
CA LYS A 68 -16.37 -16.77 -19.30
C LYS A 68 -17.89 -16.84 -19.54
N GLU A 69 -18.62 -15.75 -19.30
CA GLU A 69 -20.09 -15.71 -19.43
C GLU A 69 -20.60 -15.12 -20.75
N LYS A 70 -19.73 -14.73 -21.70
CA LYS A 70 -20.20 -14.38 -23.04
C LYS A 70 -20.46 -15.67 -23.84
N PRO A 71 -21.70 -15.97 -24.26
CA PRO A 71 -21.94 -17.03 -25.21
C PRO A 71 -21.24 -16.66 -26.53
N PRO A 72 -20.72 -17.63 -27.30
CA PRO A 72 -20.27 -17.34 -28.66
C PRO A 72 -21.48 -16.82 -29.45
N GLU A 73 -21.35 -15.58 -29.95
CA GLU A 73 -22.30 -15.04 -30.93
C GLU A 73 -22.36 -16.03 -32.10
N SER A 74 -23.55 -16.62 -32.30
CA SER A 74 -23.86 -17.52 -33.41
C SER A 74 -24.29 -16.74 -34.64
#